data_AF-A0A0D2EWU0-F1
#
_entry.id   AF-A0A0D2EWU0-F1
#
_cell.length_a   1.000
_cell.length_b   1.000
_cell.length_c   1.000
_cell.angle_alpha   90.00
_cell.angle_beta   90.00
_cell.angle_gamma   90.00
#
_symmetry.space_group_name_H-M   'P 1'
#
loop_
_entity.id
_entity.type
_entity.pdbx_description
1 polymer ?
#
loop_
_entity_poly.entity_id
_entity_poly.type
_entity_poly.pdbx_seq_one_letter_code
_entity_poly.pdbx_strand_id
1 'polypeptide(L)'
;MKVVANATTAQLRSKPLVQTELLGGVFLAPQDALTASDDFRGTTGELLITESPYALRVRSRAYSTKSSSILATMGVAPYRISHFIEHLSHIQDSTGFSSKTGAWHSRVARLLYKHFSDRKYWSTEYLAFKALRIILLEGGSWVSGDWCQVINVFLHQNHRMSLPSGLDVCFVQSCVAGDRYRNKLYRLSGVKPSDATEICRMIVRSHATARTWRPKDIIAHAVYLFHARYWRQFGYPLSICLVDSKLTIRYQEKGQLPFGTEGRAVRRLFSDDFSDVLWLHTDYEDAIAGHESQDWCRFLSSLEGVVVLPPLLSNGRLSNAMRHILAKNGSTWNSSGL
;
A
#
# COMPACT_ATOMS: atom_id res chain seq x y z
N MET A 1 5.32 56.54 -27.08
CA MET A 1 4.25 56.00 -26.19
C MET A 1 4.63 54.70 -25.47
N LYS A 2 5.06 53.62 -26.16
CA LYS A 2 5.44 52.35 -25.49
C LYS A 2 6.53 52.49 -24.41
N VAL A 3 7.55 53.32 -24.64
CA VAL A 3 8.65 53.55 -23.67
C VAL A 3 8.14 54.18 -22.36
N VAL A 4 7.27 55.19 -22.46
CA VAL A 4 6.67 55.85 -21.30
C VAL A 4 5.76 54.88 -20.53
N ALA A 5 4.91 54.13 -21.23
CA ALA A 5 4.04 53.13 -20.61
C ALA A 5 4.84 52.04 -19.87
N ASN A 6 5.98 51.60 -20.41
CA ASN A 6 6.85 50.63 -19.76
C ASN A 6 7.53 51.22 -18.50
N ALA A 7 8.01 52.46 -18.57
CA ALA A 7 8.61 53.16 -17.42
C ALA A 7 7.59 53.37 -16.28
N THR A 8 6.37 53.81 -16.62
CA THR A 8 5.28 53.95 -15.64
C THR A 8 4.89 52.61 -15.03
N THR A 9 4.78 51.55 -15.84
CA THR A 9 4.46 50.21 -15.33
C THR A 9 5.53 49.73 -14.37
N ALA A 10 6.82 49.91 -14.71
CA ALA A 10 7.95 49.54 -13.84
C ALA A 10 7.89 50.28 -12.50
N GLN A 11 7.55 51.57 -12.50
CA GLN A 11 7.42 52.36 -11.28
C GLN A 11 6.22 51.93 -10.42
N LEU A 12 5.12 51.48 -11.04
CA LEU A 12 3.94 51.00 -10.31
C LEU A 12 4.18 49.62 -9.68
N ARG A 13 5.08 48.79 -10.22
CA ARG A 13 5.35 47.44 -9.69
C ARG A 13 5.89 47.42 -8.26
N SER A 14 6.59 48.48 -7.85
CA SER A 14 7.22 48.60 -6.53
C SER A 14 6.43 49.46 -5.53
N LYS A 15 5.31 50.06 -5.96
CA LYS A 15 4.48 50.89 -5.06
C LYS A 15 3.41 50.06 -4.36
N PRO A 16 3.11 50.32 -3.07
CA PRO A 16 2.10 49.58 -2.31
C PRO A 16 0.69 49.95 -2.81
N LEU A 17 0.18 49.18 -3.77
CA LEU A 17 -1.07 49.48 -4.48
C LEU A 17 -2.10 48.35 -4.37
N VAL A 18 -1.66 47.16 -3.96
CA VAL A 18 -2.51 45.96 -3.94
C VAL A 18 -2.94 45.66 -2.52
N GLN A 19 -4.22 45.87 -2.23
CA GLN A 19 -4.80 45.54 -0.93
C GLN A 19 -4.76 44.03 -0.71
N THR A 20 -4.30 43.60 0.47
CA THR A 20 -4.31 42.19 0.85
C THR A 20 -5.70 41.71 1.28
N GLU A 21 -5.95 40.41 1.19
CA GLU A 21 -7.24 39.80 1.58
C GLU A 21 -7.41 39.68 3.10
N LEU A 22 -6.35 39.27 3.80
CA LEU A 22 -6.42 38.93 5.22
C LEU A 22 -6.19 40.11 6.15
N LEU A 23 -5.45 41.14 5.70
CA LEU A 23 -5.11 42.30 6.50
C LEU A 23 -5.75 43.55 5.91
N GLY A 24 -6.85 44.00 6.54
CA GLY A 24 -7.53 45.23 6.17
C GLY A 24 -6.60 46.44 6.24
N GLY A 25 -6.65 47.32 5.24
CA GLY A 25 -5.80 48.52 5.17
C GLY A 25 -4.32 48.27 4.83
N VAL A 26 -3.89 47.02 4.64
CA VAL A 26 -2.51 46.70 4.23
C VAL A 26 -2.42 46.59 2.72
N PHE A 27 -1.46 47.31 2.15
CA PHE A 27 -1.18 47.34 0.71
C PHE A 27 0.23 46.83 0.43
N LEU A 28 0.35 45.94 -0.56
CA LEU A 28 1.60 45.40 -1.04
C LEU A 28 1.95 45.96 -2.41
N ALA A 29 3.24 45.94 -2.72
CA ALA A 29 3.70 46.17 -4.08
C ALA A 29 3.17 45.04 -4.99
N PRO A 30 2.71 45.33 -6.22
CA PRO A 30 2.23 44.31 -7.14
C PRO A 30 3.17 43.10 -7.29
N GLN A 31 4.48 43.31 -7.38
CA GLN A 31 5.47 42.24 -7.50
C GLN A 31 5.55 41.31 -6.27
N ASP A 32 5.13 41.81 -5.11
CA ASP A 32 5.13 41.07 -3.85
C ASP A 32 3.78 40.42 -3.57
N ALA A 33 2.72 40.80 -4.29
CA ALA A 33 1.38 40.27 -4.11
C ALA A 33 1.11 39.01 -4.93
N LEU A 34 0.19 38.19 -4.43
CA LEU A 34 -0.24 36.93 -5.04
C LEU A 34 -1.73 36.96 -5.40
N THR A 35 -2.15 36.17 -6.37
CA THR A 35 -3.55 35.92 -6.69
C THR A 35 -3.91 34.45 -6.55
N ALA A 36 -4.83 34.12 -5.66
CA ALA A 36 -5.30 32.75 -5.45
C ALA A 36 -6.54 32.46 -6.30
N SER A 37 -6.51 31.33 -7.02
CA SER A 37 -7.69 30.81 -7.72
C SER A 37 -8.70 30.20 -6.75
N ASP A 38 -9.91 29.95 -7.24
CA ASP A 38 -10.98 29.33 -6.45
C ASP A 38 -10.64 27.90 -6.00
N ASP A 39 -9.65 27.24 -6.60
CA ASP A 39 -9.23 25.91 -6.17
C ASP A 39 -8.54 25.94 -4.78
N PHE A 40 -7.92 27.06 -4.40
CA PHE A 40 -7.27 27.25 -3.09
C PHE A 40 -8.22 27.78 -2.01
N ARG A 41 -9.53 27.78 -2.27
CA ARG A 41 -10.54 28.40 -1.41
C ARG A 41 -11.54 27.39 -0.86
N GLY A 42 -12.01 27.64 0.36
CA GLY A 42 -13.08 26.91 1.02
C GLY A 42 -14.45 27.14 0.39
N THR A 43 -15.50 26.69 1.05
CA THR A 43 -16.89 26.83 0.56
C THR A 43 -17.43 28.24 0.75
N THR A 44 -16.94 28.99 1.73
CA THR A 44 -17.32 30.40 1.93
C THR A 44 -16.43 31.35 1.12
N GLY A 45 -15.48 30.81 0.35
CA GLY A 45 -14.57 31.53 -0.54
C GLY A 45 -13.34 32.13 0.15
N GLU A 46 -13.16 31.85 1.43
CA GLU A 46 -11.95 32.06 2.22
C GLU A 46 -10.79 31.18 1.71
N LEU A 47 -9.55 31.58 1.96
CA LEU A 47 -8.39 30.74 1.66
C LEU A 47 -8.40 29.48 2.53
N LEU A 48 -8.00 28.35 1.94
CA LEU A 48 -7.88 27.08 2.68
C LEU A 48 -6.85 27.15 3.81
N ILE A 49 -5.77 27.89 3.61
CA ILE A 49 -4.73 28.10 4.62
C ILE A 49 -4.57 29.60 4.75
N THR A 50 -4.84 30.14 5.95
CA THR A 50 -4.73 31.57 6.25
C THR A 50 -3.49 31.88 7.08
N GLU A 51 -2.96 30.88 7.77
CA GLU A 51 -1.85 30.95 8.72
C GLU A 51 -0.49 30.87 8.00
N SER A 52 -0.37 31.54 6.84
CA SER A 52 0.75 31.38 5.91
C SER A 52 1.32 32.75 5.48
N PRO A 53 2.66 32.91 5.43
CA PRO A 53 3.29 34.09 4.85
C PRO A 53 2.84 34.41 3.42
N TYR A 54 2.61 33.38 2.59
CA TYR A 54 2.07 33.60 1.24
C TYR A 54 0.57 33.98 1.27
N ALA A 55 -0.22 33.49 2.22
CA ALA A 55 -1.62 33.86 2.37
C ALA A 55 -1.77 35.36 2.70
N LEU A 56 -0.87 35.91 3.53
CA LEU A 56 -0.80 37.35 3.80
C LEU A 56 -0.48 38.19 2.56
N ARG A 57 0.09 37.57 1.52
CA ARG A 57 0.40 38.22 0.24
C ARG A 57 -0.72 38.11 -0.78
N VAL A 58 -1.77 37.31 -0.51
CA VAL A 58 -2.89 37.17 -1.44
C VAL A 58 -3.70 38.46 -1.47
N ARG A 59 -3.94 38.97 -2.68
CA ARG A 59 -4.73 40.18 -2.90
C ARG A 59 -6.19 39.98 -2.54
N SER A 60 -6.85 41.07 -2.16
CA SER A 60 -8.28 41.14 -1.88
C SER A 60 -9.15 40.65 -3.04
N ARG A 61 -10.29 40.04 -2.71
CA ARG A 61 -11.30 39.61 -3.69
C ARG A 61 -12.16 40.76 -4.22
N ALA A 62 -12.04 41.96 -3.65
CA ALA A 62 -12.79 43.14 -4.10
C ALA A 62 -12.38 43.60 -5.51
N TYR A 63 -11.21 43.17 -6.01
CA TYR A 63 -10.76 43.50 -7.36
C TYR A 63 -11.56 42.75 -8.42
N SER A 64 -12.07 43.50 -9.40
CA SER A 64 -12.79 42.94 -10.55
C SER A 64 -11.89 42.06 -11.44
N THR A 65 -12.51 41.28 -12.33
CA THR A 65 -11.78 40.50 -13.35
C THR A 65 -10.93 41.39 -14.27
N LYS A 66 -11.43 42.59 -14.63
CA LYS A 66 -10.66 43.58 -15.42
C LYS A 66 -9.44 44.09 -14.65
N SER A 67 -9.60 44.37 -13.35
CA SER A 67 -8.49 44.76 -12.49
C SER A 67 -7.46 43.64 -12.35
N SER A 68 -7.90 42.37 -12.38
CA SER A 68 -7.04 41.20 -12.25
C SER A 68 -6.02 41.06 -13.38
N SER A 69 -6.42 41.34 -14.63
CA SER A 69 -5.49 41.30 -15.77
C SER A 69 -4.45 42.42 -15.68
N ILE A 70 -4.87 43.63 -15.29
CA ILE A 70 -3.97 44.77 -15.09
C ILE A 70 -2.96 44.47 -13.96
N LEU A 71 -3.44 43.93 -12.83
CA LEU A 71 -2.62 43.52 -11.70
C LEU A 71 -1.57 42.47 -12.11
N ALA A 72 -1.96 41.49 -12.94
CA ALA A 72 -1.02 40.50 -13.47
C ALA A 72 0.08 41.16 -14.33
N THR A 73 -0.28 42.13 -15.19
CA THR A 73 0.71 42.92 -15.96
C THR A 73 1.65 43.72 -15.06
N MET A 74 1.16 44.19 -13.91
CA MET A 74 1.95 44.90 -12.90
C MET A 74 2.81 43.99 -12.03
N GLY A 75 2.73 42.67 -12.18
CA GLY A 75 3.62 41.73 -11.50
C GLY A 75 2.98 40.90 -10.39
N VAL A 76 1.66 41.02 -10.17
CA VAL A 76 0.96 40.13 -9.25
C VAL A 76 1.05 38.69 -9.77
N ALA A 77 1.72 37.84 -9.01
CA ALA A 77 1.97 36.46 -9.41
C ALA A 77 0.83 35.52 -8.98
N PRO A 78 0.62 34.38 -9.66
CA PRO A 78 -0.34 33.38 -9.19
C PRO A 78 0.14 32.72 -7.90
N TYR A 79 -0.79 32.44 -6.98
CA TYR A 79 -0.57 31.54 -5.86
C TYR A 79 -0.51 30.11 -6.40
N ARG A 80 0.64 29.45 -6.22
CA ARG A 80 0.96 28.16 -6.84
C ARG A 80 0.75 27.01 -5.87
N ILE A 81 0.66 25.80 -6.42
CA ILE A 81 0.57 24.58 -5.60
C ILE A 81 1.79 24.39 -4.70
N SER A 82 2.98 24.83 -5.14
CA SER A 82 4.22 24.71 -4.38
C SER A 82 4.12 25.47 -3.06
N HIS A 83 3.62 26.71 -3.12
CA HIS A 83 3.32 27.54 -1.94
C HIS A 83 2.32 26.85 -1.01
N PHE A 84 1.29 26.21 -1.59
CA PHE A 84 0.27 25.52 -0.80
C PHE A 84 0.82 24.26 -0.10
N ILE A 85 1.61 23.44 -0.80
CA ILE A 85 2.23 22.22 -0.24
C ILE A 85 3.23 22.57 0.85
N GLU A 86 4.08 23.58 0.59
CA GLU A 86 5.03 24.08 1.58
C GLU A 86 4.30 24.48 2.86
N HIS A 87 3.17 25.17 2.79
CA HIS A 87 2.43 25.51 4.01
C HIS A 87 1.66 24.36 4.61
N LEU A 88 1.11 23.49 3.78
CA LEU A 88 0.43 22.30 4.26
C LEU A 88 1.37 21.43 5.10
N SER A 89 2.67 21.35 4.77
CA SER A 89 3.65 20.64 5.59
C SER A 89 3.90 21.34 6.93
N HIS A 90 3.97 22.67 6.98
CA HIS A 90 4.19 23.41 8.23
C HIS A 90 3.01 23.26 9.21
N ILE A 91 1.76 23.29 8.72
CA ILE A 91 0.60 23.17 9.61
C ILE A 91 0.39 21.75 10.13
N GLN A 92 1.00 20.72 9.51
CA GLN A 92 0.94 19.33 9.97
C GLN A 92 1.64 19.11 11.31
N ASP A 93 2.66 19.91 11.61
CA ASP A 93 3.39 19.86 12.87
C ASP A 93 2.66 20.61 14.00
N SER A 94 1.54 21.27 13.66
CA SER A 94 0.67 21.96 14.61
C SER A 94 -0.62 21.18 14.84
N THR A 95 -1.28 21.39 15.99
CA THR A 95 -2.65 20.90 16.24
C THR A 95 -3.68 21.47 15.26
N GLY A 96 -3.29 22.44 14.43
CA GLY A 96 -4.15 23.10 13.45
C GLY A 96 -4.59 22.21 12.30
N PHE A 97 -3.82 21.20 11.88
CA PHE A 97 -4.19 20.36 10.73
C PHE A 97 -5.27 19.33 11.07
N SER A 98 -5.10 18.58 12.16
CA SER A 98 -6.04 17.53 12.57
C SER A 98 -7.36 18.07 13.12
N SER A 99 -7.39 19.33 13.56
CA SER A 99 -8.59 20.02 14.03
C SER A 99 -9.44 20.62 12.91
N LYS A 100 -8.96 20.65 11.65
CA LYS A 100 -9.78 21.13 10.52
C LYS A 100 -10.96 20.20 10.27
N THR A 101 -12.03 20.77 9.72
CA THR A 101 -13.28 20.04 9.48
C THR A 101 -13.13 19.02 8.34
N GLY A 102 -14.02 18.02 8.30
CA GLY A 102 -14.06 17.07 7.19
C GLY A 102 -14.24 17.73 5.82
N ALA A 103 -15.06 18.79 5.75
CA ALA A 103 -15.27 19.58 4.52
C ALA A 103 -13.96 20.26 4.05
N TRP A 104 -13.17 20.78 4.98
CA TRP A 104 -11.85 21.34 4.68
C TRP A 104 -10.91 20.27 4.11
N HIS A 105 -10.80 19.11 4.77
CA HIS A 105 -9.96 18.00 4.29
C HIS A 105 -10.42 17.50 2.91
N SER A 106 -11.73 17.43 2.66
CA SER A 106 -12.28 17.08 1.34
C SER A 106 -11.84 18.06 0.26
N ARG A 107 -11.86 19.36 0.58
CA ARG A 107 -11.48 20.43 -0.34
C ARG A 107 -9.99 20.40 -0.66
N VAL A 108 -9.14 20.20 0.34
CA VAL A 108 -7.69 19.98 0.17
C VAL A 108 -7.45 18.75 -0.70
N ALA A 109 -8.13 17.64 -0.43
CA ALA A 109 -8.00 16.42 -1.21
C ALA A 109 -8.41 16.62 -2.67
N ARG A 110 -9.50 17.37 -2.92
CA ARG A 110 -9.92 17.72 -4.27
C ARG A 110 -8.86 18.55 -5.01
N LEU A 111 -8.30 19.57 -4.36
CA LEU A 111 -7.24 20.42 -4.93
C LEU A 111 -6.02 19.59 -5.32
N LEU A 112 -5.48 18.80 -4.37
CA LEU A 112 -4.28 18.01 -4.58
C LEU A 112 -4.52 16.92 -5.65
N TYR A 113 -5.65 16.22 -5.60
CA TYR A 113 -5.97 15.19 -6.58
C TYR A 113 -6.09 15.78 -7.98
N LYS A 114 -6.84 16.88 -8.16
CA LYS A 114 -6.97 17.58 -9.45
C LYS A 114 -5.60 18.02 -9.99
N HIS A 115 -4.69 18.44 -9.11
CA HIS A 115 -3.38 18.90 -9.53
C HIS A 115 -2.46 17.74 -9.97
N PHE A 116 -2.49 16.63 -9.24
CA PHE A 116 -1.53 15.53 -9.40
C PHE A 116 -2.05 14.32 -10.19
N SER A 117 -3.35 14.21 -10.46
CA SER A 117 -3.91 13.08 -11.22
C SER A 117 -3.35 12.96 -12.64
N ASP A 118 -3.03 14.10 -13.25
CA ASP A 118 -2.68 14.18 -14.68
C ASP A 118 -1.19 14.48 -14.91
N ARG A 119 -0.38 14.50 -13.84
CA ARG A 119 1.02 14.93 -13.89
C ARG A 119 1.99 13.76 -13.81
N LYS A 120 3.20 13.96 -14.37
CA LYS A 120 4.30 13.00 -14.26
C LYS A 120 4.70 12.84 -12.79
N TYR A 121 4.77 11.58 -12.34
CA TYR A 121 5.02 11.12 -10.97
C TYR A 121 6.41 11.48 -10.35
N TRP A 122 7.12 12.46 -10.91
CA TRP A 122 8.54 12.72 -10.58
C TRP A 122 8.90 14.20 -10.45
N SER A 123 7.92 15.11 -10.40
CA SER A 123 8.23 16.52 -10.13
C SER A 123 8.57 16.74 -8.65
N THR A 124 9.37 17.76 -8.35
CA THR A 124 9.70 18.14 -6.97
C THR A 124 8.45 18.40 -6.13
N GLU A 125 7.41 19.00 -6.71
CA GLU A 125 6.14 19.21 -6.01
C GLU A 125 5.40 17.90 -5.73
N TYR A 126 5.51 16.90 -6.62
CA TYR A 126 4.90 15.59 -6.41
C TYR A 126 5.60 14.84 -5.26
N LEU A 127 6.92 14.90 -5.19
CA LEU A 127 7.70 14.33 -4.08
C LEU A 127 7.34 15.02 -2.76
N ALA A 128 7.28 16.36 -2.74
CA ALA A 128 6.86 17.12 -1.56
C ALA A 128 5.43 16.76 -1.14
N PHE A 129 4.50 16.60 -2.09
CA PHE A 129 3.14 16.13 -1.81
C PHE A 129 3.12 14.73 -1.19
N LYS A 130 3.93 13.81 -1.70
CA LYS A 130 4.02 12.43 -1.22
C LYS A 130 4.55 12.32 0.21
N ALA A 131 5.38 13.28 0.62
CA ALA A 131 5.89 13.38 1.99
C ALA A 131 4.84 13.91 3.00
N LEU A 132 3.76 14.55 2.54
CA LEU A 132 2.74 15.12 3.43
C LEU A 132 1.98 14.04 4.22
N ARG A 133 1.81 14.25 5.53
CA ARG A 133 1.06 13.37 6.44
C ARG A 133 -0.46 13.61 6.36
N ILE A 134 -1.06 13.29 5.23
CA ILE A 134 -2.48 13.56 4.94
C ILE A 134 -3.40 12.33 4.98
N ILE A 135 -2.85 11.14 5.21
CA ILE A 135 -3.60 9.89 5.28
C ILE A 135 -3.92 9.58 6.74
N LEU A 136 -5.21 9.60 7.10
CA LEU A 136 -5.67 9.33 8.47
C LEU A 136 -5.97 7.85 8.66
N LEU A 137 -5.27 7.21 9.60
CA LEU A 137 -5.45 5.81 9.96
C LEU A 137 -6.53 5.62 11.03
N GLU A 138 -7.05 4.41 11.19
CA GLU A 138 -8.05 4.07 12.21
C GLU A 138 -7.61 4.37 13.64
N GLY A 139 -6.31 4.26 13.93
CA GLY A 139 -5.74 4.64 15.23
C GLY A 139 -5.63 6.15 15.47
N GLY A 140 -6.14 6.99 14.57
CA GLY A 140 -6.08 8.45 14.66
C GLY A 140 -4.74 9.07 14.24
N SER A 141 -3.76 8.24 13.88
CA SER A 141 -2.45 8.71 13.39
C SER A 141 -2.52 9.13 11.92
N TRP A 142 -1.72 10.15 11.58
CA TRP A 142 -1.58 10.64 10.21
C TRP A 142 -0.26 10.19 9.60
N VAL A 143 -0.32 9.64 8.40
CA VAL A 143 0.84 9.09 7.67
C VAL A 143 0.94 9.68 6.27
N SER A 144 2.14 9.56 5.68
CA SER A 144 2.44 10.08 4.36
C SER A 144 2.27 9.05 3.25
N GLY A 145 2.21 9.52 2.01
CA GLY A 145 2.22 8.63 0.85
C GLY A 145 3.54 7.88 0.68
N ASP A 146 4.65 8.45 1.15
CA ASP A 146 5.96 7.75 1.16
C ASP A 146 5.98 6.61 2.16
N TRP A 147 5.33 6.78 3.30
CA TRP A 147 5.16 5.71 4.27
C TRP A 147 4.40 4.50 3.70
N CYS A 148 3.45 4.75 2.79
CA CYS A 148 2.70 3.70 2.08
C CYS A 148 3.55 2.87 1.11
N GLN A 149 4.79 3.29 0.81
CA GLN A 149 5.73 2.48 0.02
C GLN A 149 6.41 1.40 0.87
N VAL A 150 6.50 1.63 2.19
CA VAL A 150 7.17 0.74 3.15
C VAL A 150 6.15 -0.13 3.88
N ILE A 151 5.02 0.46 4.29
CA ILE A 151 3.95 -0.22 5.03
C ILE A 151 2.70 -0.33 4.17
N ASN A 152 2.04 -1.48 4.23
CA ASN A 152 0.80 -1.70 3.48
C ASN A 152 -0.36 -0.98 4.17
N VAL A 153 -0.79 0.12 3.55
CA VAL A 153 -1.97 0.88 3.98
C VAL A 153 -3.12 0.61 3.04
N PHE A 154 -4.26 0.26 3.61
CA PHE A 154 -5.44 -0.18 2.89
C PHE A 154 -6.64 0.73 3.16
N LEU A 155 -7.44 0.95 2.11
CA LEU A 155 -8.78 1.51 2.28
C LEU A 155 -9.69 0.46 2.89
N HIS A 156 -10.48 0.84 3.91
CA HIS A 156 -11.49 -0.06 4.44
C HIS A 156 -12.47 -0.49 3.34
N GLN A 157 -12.62 -1.80 3.16
CA GLN A 157 -13.67 -2.39 2.35
C GLN A 157 -14.41 -3.43 3.18
N ASN A 158 -15.64 -3.75 2.80
CA ASN A 158 -16.39 -4.83 3.42
C ASN A 158 -15.77 -6.17 3.01
N HIS A 159 -14.82 -6.63 3.80
CA HIS A 159 -14.19 -7.91 3.60
C HIS A 159 -15.20 -9.03 3.86
N ARG A 160 -15.30 -9.96 2.92
CA ARG A 160 -15.99 -11.24 3.15
C ARG A 160 -15.13 -12.25 3.91
N MET A 161 -13.82 -12.01 3.99
CA MET A 161 -12.85 -12.90 4.63
C MET A 161 -12.04 -12.12 5.65
N SER A 162 -11.86 -12.69 6.85
CA SER A 162 -10.98 -12.12 7.87
C SER A 162 -9.53 -12.12 7.39
N LEU A 163 -8.80 -11.05 7.68
CA LEU A 163 -7.38 -10.95 7.37
C LEU A 163 -6.61 -11.96 8.23
N PRO A 164 -5.63 -12.68 7.66
CA PRO A 164 -4.86 -13.62 8.44
C PRO A 164 -3.87 -12.87 9.34
N SER A 165 -3.52 -13.48 10.47
CA SER A 165 -2.65 -12.88 11.48
C SER A 165 -1.20 -12.78 11.01
N GLY A 166 -0.43 -11.87 11.62
CA GLY A 166 1.01 -11.73 11.37
C GLY A 166 1.36 -10.74 10.24
N LEU A 167 0.38 -10.29 9.47
CA LEU A 167 0.57 -9.27 8.44
C LEU A 167 0.60 -7.85 9.03
N ASP A 168 1.62 -7.07 8.70
CA ASP A 168 1.68 -5.66 9.07
C ASP A 168 0.84 -4.83 8.09
N VAL A 169 -0.42 -4.61 8.48
CA VAL A 169 -1.37 -3.82 7.71
C VAL A 169 -1.93 -2.68 8.54
N CYS A 170 -2.19 -1.56 7.88
CA CYS A 170 -2.89 -0.43 8.48
C CYS A 170 -4.12 -0.09 7.64
N PHE A 171 -5.20 0.29 8.32
CA PHE A 171 -6.43 0.72 7.67
C PHE A 171 -6.60 2.22 7.76
N VAL A 172 -7.05 2.81 6.66
CA VAL A 172 -7.55 4.19 6.64
C VAL A 172 -8.83 4.26 7.47
N GLN A 173 -8.98 5.34 8.24
CA GLN A 173 -10.16 5.57 9.05
C GLN A 173 -11.46 5.49 8.24
N SER A 174 -12.43 4.73 8.74
CA SER A 174 -13.69 4.43 8.05
C SER A 174 -14.49 5.66 7.61
N CYS A 175 -14.46 6.75 8.39
CA CYS A 175 -15.15 8.01 8.04
C CYS A 175 -14.63 8.64 6.73
N VAL A 176 -13.41 8.30 6.31
CA VAL A 176 -12.83 8.76 5.05
C VAL A 176 -13.38 8.01 3.85
N ALA A 177 -13.88 6.79 4.05
CA ALA A 177 -14.42 5.96 2.96
C ALA A 177 -15.63 6.62 2.28
N GLY A 178 -16.41 7.44 2.99
CA GLY A 178 -17.52 8.21 2.45
C GLY A 178 -17.12 9.44 1.63
N ASP A 179 -15.88 9.91 1.74
CA ASP A 179 -15.39 11.09 1.00
C ASP A 179 -14.70 10.66 -0.30
N ARG A 180 -15.39 10.90 -1.42
CA ARG A 180 -14.91 10.54 -2.77
C ARG A 180 -13.54 11.16 -3.13
N TYR A 181 -13.24 12.38 -2.68
CA TYR A 181 -12.01 13.07 -3.06
C TYR A 181 -10.85 12.62 -2.21
N ARG A 182 -11.08 12.43 -0.90
CA ARG A 182 -10.06 11.84 -0.02
C ARG A 182 -9.72 10.42 -0.44
N ASN A 183 -10.72 9.60 -0.79
CA ASN A 183 -10.49 8.24 -1.31
C ASN A 183 -9.59 8.25 -2.55
N LYS A 184 -9.91 9.09 -3.55
CA LYS A 184 -9.12 9.25 -4.78
C LYS A 184 -7.69 9.74 -4.49
N LEU A 185 -7.55 10.73 -3.62
CA LEU A 185 -6.24 11.23 -3.21
C LEU A 185 -5.41 10.15 -2.53
N TYR A 186 -6.00 9.39 -1.60
CA TYR A 186 -5.29 8.36 -0.86
C TYR A 186 -4.76 7.26 -1.78
N ARG A 187 -5.56 6.85 -2.77
CA ARG A 187 -5.10 5.95 -3.84
C ARG A 187 -3.93 6.54 -4.63
N LEU A 188 -4.03 7.82 -5.01
CA LEU A 188 -2.93 8.53 -5.68
C LEU A 188 -1.67 8.59 -4.79
N SER A 189 -1.84 8.72 -3.47
CA SER A 189 -0.77 8.69 -2.48
C SER A 189 -0.24 7.28 -2.19
N GLY A 190 -0.77 6.20 -2.80
CA GLY A 190 -0.27 4.83 -2.65
C GLY A 190 -1.06 3.94 -1.68
N VAL A 191 -2.18 4.42 -1.13
CA VAL A 191 -3.10 3.57 -0.36
C VAL A 191 -3.77 2.59 -1.31
N LYS A 192 -3.74 1.31 -0.94
CA LYS A 192 -4.23 0.22 -1.78
C LYS A 192 -5.72 -0.07 -1.50
N PRO A 193 -6.47 -0.58 -2.48
CA PRO A 193 -7.74 -1.22 -2.19
C PRO A 193 -7.50 -2.45 -1.30
N SER A 194 -8.37 -2.66 -0.31
CA SER A 194 -8.32 -3.88 0.49
C SER A 194 -9.19 -4.96 -0.13
N ASP A 195 -8.69 -5.55 -1.21
CA ASP A 195 -9.32 -6.70 -1.87
C ASP A 195 -8.51 -7.98 -1.64
N ALA A 196 -9.16 -9.13 -1.84
CA ALA A 196 -8.53 -10.43 -1.61
C ALA A 196 -7.24 -10.60 -2.43
N THR A 197 -7.23 -10.12 -3.67
CA THR A 197 -6.09 -10.19 -4.58
C THR A 197 -4.87 -9.44 -4.02
N GLU A 198 -5.05 -8.23 -3.50
CA GLU A 198 -3.93 -7.45 -2.97
C GLU A 198 -3.42 -8.01 -1.63
N ILE A 199 -4.31 -8.57 -0.79
CA ILE A 199 -3.89 -9.30 0.42
C ILE A 199 -3.10 -10.55 0.05
N CYS A 200 -3.53 -11.34 -0.95
CA CYS A 200 -2.79 -12.50 -1.42
C CYS A 200 -1.42 -12.12 -2.00
N ARG A 201 -1.33 -11.04 -2.79
CA ARG A 201 -0.03 -10.52 -3.28
C ARG A 201 0.88 -10.13 -2.13
N MET A 202 0.33 -9.49 -1.09
CA MET A 202 1.09 -9.11 0.08
C MET A 202 1.62 -10.33 0.83
N ILE A 203 0.79 -11.36 1.05
CA ILE A 203 1.21 -12.64 1.65
C ILE A 203 2.36 -13.24 0.84
N VAL A 204 2.21 -13.42 -0.47
CA VAL A 204 3.27 -14.03 -1.29
C VAL A 204 4.57 -13.22 -1.23
N ARG A 205 4.49 -11.88 -1.31
CA ARG A 205 5.66 -11.00 -1.19
C ARG A 205 6.30 -11.08 0.19
N SER A 206 5.52 -11.22 1.26
CA SER A 206 6.04 -11.28 2.63
C SER A 206 6.75 -12.60 2.93
N HIS A 207 6.43 -13.68 2.20
CA HIS A 207 7.17 -14.95 2.31
C HIS A 207 8.48 -14.95 1.50
N ALA A 208 8.67 -13.99 0.57
CA ALA A 208 9.93 -13.83 -0.15
C ALA A 208 11.03 -13.13 0.67
N THR A 209 10.67 -12.51 1.80
CA THR A 209 11.62 -11.84 2.69
C THR A 209 11.95 -12.72 3.90
N ALA A 210 13.20 -12.67 4.36
CA ALA A 210 13.63 -13.36 5.57
C ALA A 210 13.04 -12.66 6.80
N ARG A 211 11.81 -13.02 7.17
CA ARG A 211 11.08 -12.50 8.32
C ARG A 211 10.83 -13.61 9.33
N THR A 212 10.92 -13.28 10.61
CA THR A 212 10.53 -14.21 11.68
C THR A 212 9.02 -14.31 11.73
N TRP A 213 8.49 -15.45 11.31
CA TRP A 213 7.07 -15.77 11.39
C TRP A 213 6.79 -16.67 12.59
N ARG A 214 5.54 -16.67 13.06
CA ARG A 214 5.06 -17.76 13.94
C ARG A 214 4.47 -18.86 13.06
N PRO A 215 4.65 -20.14 13.40
CA PRO A 215 4.09 -21.26 12.64
C PRO A 215 2.60 -21.09 12.27
N LYS A 216 1.79 -20.67 13.25
CA LYS A 216 0.35 -20.42 13.05
C LYS A 216 0.03 -19.34 12.00
N ASP A 217 0.89 -18.32 11.85
CA ASP A 217 0.67 -17.24 10.88
C ASP A 217 0.89 -17.78 9.46
N ILE A 218 1.91 -18.61 9.25
CA ILE A 218 2.20 -19.27 7.97
C ILE A 218 1.03 -20.16 7.52
N ILE A 219 0.45 -20.93 8.44
CA ILE A 219 -0.71 -21.78 8.15
C ILE A 219 -1.92 -20.91 7.81
N ALA A 220 -2.20 -19.86 8.59
CA ALA A 220 -3.27 -18.92 8.31
C ALA A 220 -3.13 -18.23 6.94
N HIS A 221 -1.90 -17.92 6.52
CA HIS A 221 -1.60 -17.39 5.19
C HIS A 221 -1.96 -18.39 4.08
N ALA A 222 -1.57 -19.65 4.22
CA ALA A 222 -1.90 -20.71 3.26
C ALA A 222 -3.43 -20.90 3.15
N VAL A 223 -4.13 -20.91 4.29
CA VAL A 223 -5.60 -21.00 4.35
C VAL A 223 -6.26 -19.82 3.62
N TYR A 224 -5.77 -18.60 3.86
CA TYR A 224 -6.29 -17.41 3.17
C TYR A 224 -6.09 -17.49 1.65
N LEU A 225 -4.91 -17.90 1.18
CA LEU A 225 -4.62 -18.08 -0.25
C LEU A 225 -5.53 -19.13 -0.91
N PHE A 226 -5.86 -20.19 -0.18
CA PHE A 226 -6.78 -21.23 -0.63
C PHE A 226 -8.22 -20.73 -0.77
N HIS A 227 -8.79 -20.11 0.27
CA HIS A 227 -10.16 -19.60 0.22
C HIS A 227 -10.31 -18.46 -0.80
N ALA A 228 -9.28 -17.62 -0.96
CA ALA A 228 -9.24 -16.60 -2.01
C ALA A 228 -9.11 -17.19 -3.43
N ARG A 229 -8.87 -18.50 -3.56
CA ARG A 229 -8.60 -19.21 -4.82
C ARG A 229 -7.48 -18.57 -5.64
N TYR A 230 -6.51 -17.96 -4.96
CA TYR A 230 -5.47 -17.16 -5.60
C TYR A 230 -4.53 -18.02 -6.47
N TRP A 231 -4.28 -19.26 -6.05
CA TRP A 231 -3.45 -20.24 -6.76
C TRP A 231 -3.99 -20.62 -8.14
N ARG A 232 -5.31 -20.51 -8.38
CA ARG A 232 -5.91 -20.86 -9.68
C ARG A 232 -5.70 -19.77 -10.75
N GLN A 233 -5.21 -18.60 -10.35
CA GLN A 233 -5.09 -17.43 -11.24
C GLN A 233 -3.74 -17.37 -11.96
N PHE A 234 -2.76 -18.17 -11.53
CA PHE A 234 -1.39 -18.11 -12.05
C PHE A 234 -0.96 -19.47 -12.60
N GLY A 235 -0.28 -19.47 -13.75
CA GLY A 235 0.27 -20.68 -14.38
C GLY A 235 1.57 -21.18 -13.75
N TYR A 236 1.95 -20.67 -12.57
CA TYR A 236 3.17 -21.04 -11.87
C TYR A 236 2.88 -21.36 -10.39
N PRO A 237 3.62 -22.29 -9.77
CA PRO A 237 3.52 -22.59 -8.34
C PRO A 237 3.74 -21.35 -7.47
N LEU A 238 2.96 -21.22 -6.39
CA LEU A 238 3.18 -20.16 -5.41
C LEU A 238 4.37 -20.53 -4.51
N SER A 239 5.31 -19.60 -4.37
CA SER A 239 6.44 -19.71 -3.46
C SER A 239 6.08 -19.11 -2.11
N ILE A 240 5.83 -19.97 -1.11
CA ILE A 240 5.60 -19.54 0.27
C ILE A 240 6.41 -20.41 1.23
N CYS A 241 6.86 -19.84 2.35
CA CYS A 241 7.36 -20.62 3.49
C CYS A 241 6.31 -21.62 3.99
N LEU A 242 6.77 -22.75 4.48
CA LEU A 242 5.95 -23.83 5.03
C LEU A 242 6.36 -24.13 6.48
N VAL A 243 5.53 -24.89 7.20
CA VAL A 243 5.83 -25.33 8.58
C VAL A 243 5.92 -26.84 8.58
N ASP A 244 7.03 -27.36 9.10
CA ASP A 244 7.22 -28.80 9.26
C ASP A 244 6.63 -29.34 10.58
N SER A 245 6.62 -30.66 10.73
CA SER A 245 6.12 -31.36 11.93
C SER A 245 6.90 -31.05 13.21
N LYS A 246 8.06 -30.38 13.12
CA LYS A 246 8.87 -29.91 14.25
C LYS A 246 8.65 -28.42 14.52
N LEU A 247 7.59 -27.82 13.96
CA LEU A 247 7.27 -26.39 14.06
C LEU A 247 8.37 -25.48 13.50
N THR A 248 9.22 -26.01 12.63
CA THR A 248 10.28 -25.23 11.97
C THR A 248 9.74 -24.65 10.67
N ILE A 249 10.03 -23.36 10.44
CA ILE A 249 9.67 -22.68 9.20
C ILE A 249 10.69 -23.04 8.13
N ARG A 250 10.20 -23.53 6.99
CA ARG A 250 10.98 -24.01 5.87
C ARG A 250 10.83 -23.06 4.68
N TYR A 251 11.97 -22.65 4.12
CA TYR A 251 12.04 -21.76 2.96
C TYR A 251 12.52 -22.57 1.76
N GLN A 252 11.66 -22.75 0.75
CA GLN A 252 12.00 -23.44 -0.52
C GLN A 252 12.50 -24.90 -0.36
N GLU A 253 12.49 -25.45 0.86
CA GLU A 253 12.82 -26.85 1.11
C GLU A 253 11.66 -27.76 0.70
N LYS A 254 12.00 -28.98 0.29
CA LYS A 254 11.00 -29.94 -0.18
C LYS A 254 10.30 -30.61 1.00
N GLY A 255 9.03 -30.25 1.23
CA GLY A 255 8.17 -30.83 2.25
C GLY A 255 7.22 -31.89 1.67
N GLN A 256 6.89 -32.91 2.47
CA GLN A 256 5.91 -33.94 2.14
C GLN A 256 4.62 -33.74 2.91
N LEU A 257 3.50 -33.99 2.25
CA LEU A 257 2.17 -34.01 2.89
C LEU A 257 1.98 -35.32 3.64
N PRO A 258 1.85 -35.32 4.99
CA PRO A 258 1.61 -36.55 5.75
C PRO A 258 0.13 -36.94 5.82
N PHE A 259 -0.76 -36.13 5.24
CA PHE A 259 -2.21 -36.24 5.34
C PHE A 259 -2.89 -36.28 3.96
N GLY A 260 -4.22 -36.44 3.96
CA GLY A 260 -4.95 -36.83 2.77
C GLY A 260 -4.72 -38.30 2.39
N THR A 261 -5.45 -38.81 1.40
CA THR A 261 -5.39 -40.23 1.02
C THR A 261 -3.99 -40.65 0.57
N GLU A 262 -3.36 -39.86 -0.31
CA GLU A 262 -2.03 -40.15 -0.84
C GLU A 262 -0.93 -39.94 0.22
N GLY A 263 -0.97 -38.82 0.95
CA GLY A 263 0.02 -38.53 1.98
C GLY A 263 0.04 -39.57 3.11
N ARG A 264 -1.14 -40.03 3.56
CA ARG A 264 -1.25 -41.13 4.54
C ARG A 264 -0.67 -42.44 3.99
N ALA A 265 -0.88 -42.73 2.71
CA ALA A 265 -0.32 -43.94 2.08
C ALA A 265 1.21 -43.86 2.02
N VAL A 266 1.77 -42.70 1.62
CA VAL A 266 3.21 -42.47 1.55
C VAL A 266 3.86 -42.51 2.94
N ARG A 267 3.24 -41.91 3.95
CA ARG A 267 3.74 -41.92 5.33
C ARG A 267 3.93 -43.34 5.88
N ARG A 268 3.06 -44.29 5.52
CA ARG A 268 3.17 -45.71 5.94
C ARG A 268 4.40 -46.43 5.36
N LEU A 269 5.01 -45.90 4.29
CA LEU A 269 6.20 -46.49 3.69
C LEU A 269 7.47 -46.21 4.51
N PHE A 270 7.43 -45.21 5.39
CA PHE A 270 8.55 -44.84 6.25
C PHE A 270 8.48 -45.56 7.60
N SER A 271 9.61 -45.60 8.31
CA SER A 271 9.63 -46.01 9.72
C SER A 271 9.54 -44.76 10.59
N ASP A 272 9.04 -44.92 11.82
CA ASP A 272 8.83 -43.80 12.74
C ASP A 272 10.14 -43.11 13.16
N ASP A 273 11.28 -43.80 13.06
CA ASP A 273 12.63 -43.31 13.34
C ASP A 273 13.30 -42.63 12.12
N PHE A 274 12.70 -42.70 10.93
CA PHE A 274 13.28 -42.10 9.73
C PHE A 274 13.07 -40.58 9.71
N SER A 275 14.15 -39.83 9.96
CA SER A 275 14.11 -38.37 10.16
C SER A 275 14.46 -37.53 8.94
N ASP A 276 14.84 -38.16 7.83
CA ASP A 276 15.26 -37.51 6.58
C ASP A 276 14.07 -37.00 5.73
N VAL A 277 12.82 -37.19 6.17
CA VAL A 277 11.63 -36.60 5.54
C VAL A 277 11.16 -35.39 6.33
N LEU A 278 10.99 -34.28 5.61
CA LEU A 278 10.33 -33.09 6.12
C LEU A 278 8.81 -33.23 5.94
N TRP A 279 8.12 -33.66 6.98
CA TRP A 279 6.66 -33.71 6.98
C TRP A 279 6.07 -32.33 7.25
N LEU A 280 5.06 -31.92 6.51
CA LEU A 280 4.28 -30.73 6.85
C LEU A 280 3.54 -30.93 8.19
N HIS A 281 3.38 -29.84 8.94
CA HIS A 281 2.72 -29.89 10.24
C HIS A 281 1.25 -30.35 10.12
N THR A 282 0.74 -31.09 11.10
CA THR A 282 -0.64 -31.60 11.10
C THR A 282 -1.69 -30.50 11.17
N ASP A 283 -1.36 -29.34 11.74
CA ASP A 283 -2.24 -28.16 11.76
C ASP A 283 -2.69 -27.72 10.36
N TYR A 284 -1.97 -28.05 9.28
CA TYR A 284 -2.48 -27.81 7.93
C TYR A 284 -3.72 -28.66 7.61
N GLU A 285 -3.81 -29.90 8.12
CA GLU A 285 -5.00 -30.76 7.96
C GLU A 285 -6.17 -30.22 8.79
N ASP A 286 -5.90 -29.81 10.02
CA ASP A 286 -6.92 -29.34 10.97
C ASP A 286 -7.45 -27.93 10.64
N ALA A 287 -6.73 -27.17 9.81
CA ALA A 287 -7.08 -25.79 9.49
C ALA A 287 -8.29 -25.61 8.55
N ILE A 288 -8.79 -26.69 7.94
CA ILE A 288 -9.89 -26.64 6.97
C ILE A 288 -10.95 -27.70 7.27
N ALA A 289 -12.18 -27.46 6.83
CA ALA A 289 -13.27 -28.41 7.02
C ALA A 289 -13.09 -29.67 6.15
N GLY A 290 -13.52 -30.83 6.65
CA GLY A 290 -13.30 -32.12 5.98
C GLY A 290 -13.81 -32.21 4.55
N HIS A 291 -14.87 -31.47 4.19
CA HIS A 291 -15.41 -31.44 2.82
C HIS A 291 -14.50 -30.71 1.81
N GLU A 292 -13.59 -29.85 2.27
CA GLU A 292 -12.61 -29.14 1.44
C GLU A 292 -11.26 -29.87 1.36
N SER A 293 -11.10 -30.97 2.10
CA SER A 293 -9.82 -31.67 2.29
C SER A 293 -9.12 -32.05 0.99
N GLN A 294 -9.88 -32.52 -0.01
CA GLN A 294 -9.29 -32.92 -1.29
C GLN A 294 -8.79 -31.72 -2.10
N ASP A 295 -9.57 -30.65 -2.16
CA ASP A 295 -9.20 -29.41 -2.86
C ASP A 295 -8.02 -28.70 -2.17
N TRP A 296 -7.98 -28.77 -0.83
CA TRP A 296 -6.89 -28.27 -0.02
C TRP A 296 -5.59 -29.04 -0.21
N CYS A 297 -5.64 -30.39 -0.22
CA CYS A 297 -4.46 -31.20 -0.53
C CYS A 297 -3.93 -30.87 -1.92
N ARG A 298 -4.82 -30.74 -2.93
CA ARG A 298 -4.44 -30.31 -4.28
C ARG A 298 -3.78 -28.92 -4.29
N PHE A 299 -4.31 -27.98 -3.51
CA PHE A 299 -3.70 -26.66 -3.35
C PHE A 299 -2.31 -26.75 -2.72
N LEU A 300 -2.14 -27.45 -1.60
CA LEU A 300 -0.84 -27.57 -0.95
C LEU A 300 0.17 -28.25 -1.87
N SER A 301 -0.20 -29.31 -2.60
CA SER A 301 0.65 -29.94 -3.61
C SER A 301 1.00 -29.03 -4.80
N SER A 302 0.24 -27.96 -5.02
CA SER A 302 0.54 -26.96 -6.06
C SER A 302 1.54 -25.90 -5.61
N LEU A 303 1.86 -25.83 -4.31
CA LEU A 303 2.85 -24.92 -3.77
C LEU A 303 4.26 -25.37 -4.14
N GLU A 304 5.15 -24.40 -4.37
CA GLU A 304 6.55 -24.70 -4.64
C GLU A 304 7.18 -25.44 -3.44
N GLY A 305 7.87 -26.54 -3.73
CA GLY A 305 8.54 -27.34 -2.70
C GLY A 305 7.65 -28.39 -2.03
N VAL A 306 6.33 -28.41 -2.24
CA VAL A 306 5.49 -29.50 -1.70
C VAL A 306 5.49 -30.68 -2.67
N VAL A 307 5.86 -31.85 -2.19
CA VAL A 307 5.87 -33.10 -2.98
C VAL A 307 5.04 -34.16 -2.28
N VAL A 308 4.27 -34.92 -3.05
CA VAL A 308 3.51 -36.07 -2.51
C VAL A 308 4.42 -37.30 -2.37
N LEU A 309 5.33 -37.51 -3.32
CA LEU A 309 6.27 -38.63 -3.33
C LEU A 309 7.72 -38.13 -3.21
N PRO A 310 8.61 -38.92 -2.59
CA PRO A 310 10.04 -38.60 -2.57
C PRO A 310 10.56 -38.42 -4.00
N PRO A 311 11.27 -37.33 -4.31
CA PRO A 311 11.75 -37.08 -5.65
C PRO A 311 12.91 -38.03 -6.00
N LEU A 312 12.99 -38.37 -7.28
CA LEU A 312 14.26 -38.78 -7.90
C LEU A 312 15.14 -37.54 -8.03
N LEU A 313 16.43 -37.66 -7.71
CA LEU A 313 17.35 -36.54 -7.87
C LEU A 313 17.69 -36.37 -9.36
N SER A 314 17.98 -35.14 -9.78
CA SER A 314 18.25 -34.77 -11.18
C SER A 314 19.45 -35.48 -11.80
N ASN A 315 20.32 -36.07 -10.97
CA ASN A 315 21.48 -36.86 -11.39
C ASN A 315 21.18 -38.38 -11.52
N GLY A 316 19.90 -38.77 -11.55
CA GLY A 316 19.49 -40.17 -11.62
C GLY A 316 19.65 -40.95 -10.32
N ARG A 317 20.09 -40.32 -9.22
CA ARG A 317 20.20 -40.96 -7.91
C ARG A 317 18.88 -40.94 -7.16
N LEU A 318 18.66 -41.99 -6.38
CA LEU A 318 17.54 -42.06 -5.44
C LEU A 318 17.80 -41.12 -4.25
N SER A 319 16.79 -40.33 -3.87
CA SER A 319 16.81 -39.59 -2.60
C SER A 319 16.94 -40.54 -1.41
N ASN A 320 17.44 -40.07 -0.26
CA ASN A 320 17.54 -40.89 0.96
C ASN A 320 16.18 -41.50 1.31
N ALA A 321 15.12 -40.70 1.21
CA ALA A 321 13.76 -41.14 1.40
C ALA A 321 13.35 -42.28 0.44
N MET A 322 13.67 -42.17 -0.85
CA MET A 322 13.37 -43.24 -1.81
C MET A 322 14.22 -44.50 -1.56
N ARG A 323 15.49 -44.35 -1.18
CA ARG A 323 16.35 -45.48 -0.81
C ARG A 323 15.83 -46.21 0.42
N HIS A 324 15.33 -45.48 1.42
CA HIS A 324 14.70 -46.06 2.60
C HIS A 324 13.45 -46.86 2.25
N ILE A 325 12.56 -46.30 1.43
CA ILE A 325 11.36 -47.00 0.97
C ILE A 325 11.74 -48.31 0.27
N LEU A 326 12.72 -48.29 -0.63
CA LEU A 326 13.17 -49.48 -1.36
C LEU A 326 13.86 -50.51 -0.46
N ALA A 327 14.68 -50.08 0.49
CA ALA A 327 15.34 -51.01 1.42
C ALA A 327 14.33 -51.70 2.35
N LYS A 328 13.29 -51.00 2.79
CA LYS A 328 12.31 -51.51 3.76
C LYS A 328 11.14 -52.25 3.11
N ASN A 329 10.68 -51.77 1.95
CA ASN A 329 9.44 -52.23 1.31
C ASN A 329 9.67 -52.78 -0.11
N GLY A 330 10.89 -52.66 -0.65
CA GLY A 330 11.22 -53.27 -1.93
C GLY A 330 11.28 -54.79 -1.79
N SER A 331 10.66 -55.49 -2.72
CA SER A 331 10.77 -56.94 -2.79
C SER A 331 12.24 -57.31 -2.95
N THR A 332 12.83 -57.98 -1.97
CA THR A 332 14.09 -58.70 -2.18
C THR A 332 13.80 -59.74 -3.24
N TRP A 333 14.31 -59.54 -4.45
CA TRP A 333 14.30 -60.54 -5.50
C TRP A 333 15.22 -61.67 -5.03
N ASN A 334 14.66 -62.67 -4.34
CA ASN A 334 15.37 -63.87 -3.98
C ASN A 334 15.66 -64.64 -5.28
N SER A 335 16.85 -64.45 -5.83
CA SER A 335 17.45 -65.33 -6.82
C SER A 335 17.85 -66.65 -6.15
N SER A 336 16.86 -67.42 -5.69
CA SER A 336 17.02 -68.77 -5.15
C SER A 336 16.11 -69.69 -5.94
N GLY A 337 16.51 -69.97 -7.17
CA GLY A 337 15.73 -70.75 -8.13
C GLY A 337 16.42 -70.84 -9.48
N LEU A 338 17.68 -71.32 -9.48
CA LEU A 338 18.30 -72.01 -10.61
C LEU A 338 19.07 -73.20 -10.07
#